data_AF-A0A4R7HX53-F1
#
_entry.id   AF-A0A4R7HX53-F1
#
_cell.length_a   1.000
_cell.length_b   1.000
_cell.length_c   1.000
_cell.angle_alpha   90.00
_cell.angle_beta   90.00
_cell.angle_gamma   90.00
#
_symmetry.space_group_name_H-M   'P 1'
#
loop_
_entity.id
_entity.type
_entity.pdbx_description
1 polymer ?
#
loop_
_entity_poly.entity_id
_entity_poly.type
_entity_poly.pdbx_seq_one_letter_code
_entity_poly.pdbx_strand_id
1 'polypeptide(L)'
;MPEGDTLRILATKIDDRLSGRRVERSIMRDPRLAGRELAGTTLVDADAYGKHLFVRFDDGRSLHAHLNMDGKFKVSRRSTAPEWKRRVELHLADGGSLVGEAVPILELIDTGAEHEITDRLGPDLCATAGPPDPALSAERLRTGVATPLSGAMLDQRLVAGWGNVYANDVPFICGVSPHQPVDSIDGLEQLAGVGTALIRTNARLGFQNTVGKRLRTDATWMHGRGRRPCPMCGERLRYLPERETAWGRSITWCEHCQPSGDTGSVDMRRVKRLIGLHPAVREAVFPR
;
A
#
# COMPACT_ATOMS: atom_id res chain seq x y z
N MET A 1 -7.11 -0.35 -4.55
CA MET A 1 -6.11 -1.41 -4.84
C MET A 1 -5.36 -1.68 -3.55
N PRO A 2 -5.14 -2.95 -3.13
CA PRO A 2 -4.44 -3.21 -1.87
C PRO A 2 -2.98 -2.73 -1.90
N GLU A 3 -2.73 -1.63 -1.21
CA GLU A 3 -1.40 -1.05 -0.94
C GLU A 3 -1.24 -0.81 0.56
N GLY A 4 -0.11 -0.28 1.03
CA GLY A 4 0.18 -0.20 2.46
C GLY A 4 -0.84 0.61 3.27
N ASP A 5 -1.41 1.65 2.67
CA ASP A 5 -2.56 2.39 3.24
C ASP A 5 -3.77 1.48 3.51
N THR A 6 -4.12 0.65 2.54
CA THR A 6 -5.27 -0.25 2.57
C THR A 6 -5.09 -1.34 3.62
N LEU A 7 -3.88 -1.89 3.72
CA LEU A 7 -3.55 -2.89 4.73
C LEU A 7 -3.56 -2.29 6.14
N ARG A 8 -2.99 -1.09 6.32
CA ARG A 8 -3.06 -0.37 7.59
C ARG A 8 -4.49 -0.09 8.03
N ILE A 9 -5.35 0.43 7.13
CA ILE A 9 -6.78 0.64 7.40
C ILE A 9 -7.44 -0.66 7.84
N LEU A 10 -7.14 -1.77 7.14
CA LEU A 10 -7.73 -3.05 7.43
C LEU A 10 -7.27 -3.58 8.80
N ALA A 11 -5.97 -3.52 9.10
CA ALA A 11 -5.41 -3.93 10.39
C ALA A 11 -6.05 -3.17 11.54
N THR A 12 -6.04 -1.84 11.51
CA THR A 12 -6.69 -0.99 12.53
C THR A 12 -8.17 -1.33 12.68
N LYS A 13 -8.89 -1.56 11.58
CA LYS A 13 -10.31 -1.91 11.65
C LYS A 13 -10.56 -3.28 12.26
N ILE A 14 -9.68 -4.25 12.04
CA ILE A 14 -9.75 -5.58 12.66
C ILE A 14 -9.49 -5.41 14.15
N ASP A 15 -8.39 -4.74 14.51
CA ASP A 15 -7.97 -4.52 15.89
C ASP A 15 -9.06 -3.83 16.71
N ASP A 16 -9.52 -2.65 16.27
CA ASP A 16 -10.58 -1.85 16.92
C ASP A 16 -11.87 -2.63 17.19
N ARG A 17 -12.18 -3.62 16.34
CA ARG A 17 -13.48 -4.30 16.36
C ARG A 17 -13.43 -5.69 16.96
N LEU A 18 -12.31 -6.38 16.86
CA LEU A 18 -12.23 -7.81 17.09
C LEU A 18 -11.17 -8.22 18.13
N SER A 19 -10.22 -7.35 18.48
CA SER A 19 -9.24 -7.67 19.52
C SER A 19 -9.89 -7.88 20.88
N GLY A 20 -9.34 -8.83 21.64
CA GLY A 20 -9.91 -9.34 22.90
C GLY A 20 -11.05 -10.33 22.74
N ARG A 21 -11.52 -10.63 21.51
CA ARG A 21 -12.63 -11.56 21.29
C ARG A 21 -12.13 -12.98 21.01
N ARG A 22 -12.80 -13.94 21.65
CA ARG A 22 -12.57 -15.37 21.42
C ARG A 22 -13.16 -15.81 20.09
N VAL A 23 -12.42 -16.60 19.32
CA VAL A 23 -12.91 -17.29 18.13
C VAL A 23 -13.79 -18.46 18.59
N GLU A 24 -15.07 -18.43 18.27
CA GLU A 24 -16.02 -19.50 18.58
C GLU A 24 -16.00 -20.59 17.51
N ARG A 25 -15.79 -20.19 16.26
CA ARG A 25 -15.72 -21.10 15.11
C ARG A 25 -14.77 -20.57 14.05
N SER A 26 -13.94 -21.45 13.50
CA SER A 26 -13.15 -21.13 12.30
C SER A 26 -13.54 -22.04 11.13
N ILE A 27 -13.43 -21.52 9.90
CA ILE A 27 -13.63 -22.27 8.67
C ILE A 27 -12.45 -21.96 7.76
N MET A 28 -11.66 -22.99 7.47
CA MET A 28 -10.47 -22.90 6.62
C MET A 28 -10.76 -23.56 5.28
N ARG A 29 -10.89 -22.77 4.21
CA ARG A 29 -11.05 -23.28 2.83
C ARG A 29 -9.80 -23.12 1.99
N ASP A 30 -8.82 -22.33 2.43
CA ASP A 30 -7.53 -22.27 1.77
C ASP A 30 -6.76 -23.59 2.00
N PRO A 31 -6.23 -24.24 0.94
CA PRO A 31 -5.44 -25.46 1.10
C PRO A 31 -4.24 -25.31 2.06
N ARG A 32 -3.64 -24.11 2.16
CA ARG A 32 -2.51 -23.84 3.08
C ARG A 32 -2.93 -23.85 4.55
N LEU A 33 -4.22 -23.71 4.82
CA LEU A 33 -4.81 -23.71 6.16
C LEU A 33 -5.53 -25.04 6.47
N ALA A 34 -5.42 -26.05 5.60
CA ALA A 34 -6.10 -27.33 5.79
C ALA A 34 -5.69 -27.99 7.12
N GLY A 35 -6.69 -28.42 7.90
CA GLY A 35 -6.47 -29.04 9.21
C GLY A 35 -5.99 -28.09 10.31
N ARG A 36 -5.93 -26.78 10.06
CA ARG A 36 -5.68 -25.76 11.09
C ARG A 36 -7.00 -25.33 11.72
N GLU A 37 -6.99 -25.10 13.03
CA GLU A 37 -8.13 -24.62 13.80
C GLU A 37 -7.69 -23.44 14.67
N LEU A 38 -8.58 -22.44 14.78
CA LEU A 38 -8.40 -21.27 15.65
C LEU A 38 -9.55 -21.15 16.67
N ALA A 39 -10.59 -21.97 16.59
CA ALA A 39 -11.65 -22.01 17.60
C ALA A 39 -11.03 -22.22 18.98
N GLY A 40 -11.45 -21.38 19.90
CA GLY A 40 -11.00 -21.36 21.28
C GLY A 40 -9.90 -20.36 21.61
N THR A 41 -9.15 -19.89 20.59
CA THR A 41 -8.14 -18.83 20.72
C THR A 41 -8.79 -17.45 20.79
N THR A 42 -8.05 -16.46 21.29
CA THR A 42 -8.46 -15.06 21.34
C THR A 42 -7.66 -14.26 20.31
N LEU A 43 -8.34 -13.46 19.48
CA LEU A 43 -7.65 -12.47 18.64
C LEU A 43 -7.12 -11.37 19.57
N VAL A 44 -5.81 -11.17 19.64
CA VAL A 44 -5.20 -10.23 20.59
C VAL A 44 -4.74 -8.94 19.95
N ASP A 45 -4.42 -8.97 18.66
CA ASP A 45 -3.88 -7.82 17.92
C ASP A 45 -4.03 -8.02 16.41
N ALA A 46 -4.06 -6.91 15.65
CA ALA A 46 -3.93 -6.94 14.20
C ALA A 46 -3.08 -5.78 13.69
N ASP A 47 -2.04 -6.11 12.93
CA ASP A 47 -1.08 -5.14 12.42
C ASP A 47 -0.81 -5.37 10.92
N ALA A 48 -0.19 -4.39 10.28
CA ALA A 48 0.27 -4.48 8.91
C ALA A 48 1.69 -3.94 8.78
N TYR A 49 2.50 -4.63 7.96
CA TYR A 49 3.82 -4.16 7.55
C TYR A 49 3.88 -4.13 6.03
N GLY A 50 4.00 -2.94 5.44
CA GLY A 50 3.91 -2.78 3.99
C GLY A 50 2.58 -3.32 3.48
N LYS A 51 2.60 -4.38 2.67
CA LYS A 51 1.40 -5.02 2.10
C LYS A 51 1.05 -6.37 2.73
N HIS A 52 1.63 -6.66 3.88
CA HIS A 52 1.38 -7.87 4.66
C HIS A 52 0.47 -7.52 5.84
N LEU A 53 -0.60 -8.30 6.02
CA LEU A 53 -1.50 -8.22 7.17
C LEU A 53 -1.18 -9.38 8.12
N PHE A 54 -1.16 -9.09 9.42
CA PHE A 54 -1.00 -10.07 10.49
C PHE A 54 -2.16 -9.92 11.47
N VAL A 55 -2.88 -11.02 11.71
CA VAL A 55 -3.91 -11.10 12.76
C VAL A 55 -3.43 -12.11 13.79
N ARG A 56 -3.14 -11.63 15.00
CA ARG A 56 -2.40 -12.36 16.03
C ARG A 56 -3.36 -12.96 17.06
N PHE A 57 -3.04 -14.17 17.52
CA PHE A 57 -3.84 -14.91 18.50
C PHE A 57 -3.06 -15.17 19.80
N ASP A 58 -3.79 -15.38 20.90
CA ASP A 58 -3.22 -15.60 22.26
C ASP A 58 -2.40 -16.88 22.41
N ASP A 59 -2.52 -17.82 21.47
CA ASP A 59 -1.77 -19.08 21.45
C ASP A 59 -0.44 -18.98 20.68
N GLY A 60 0.00 -17.77 20.35
CA GLY A 60 1.29 -17.52 19.71
C GLY A 60 1.30 -17.73 18.20
N ARG A 61 0.14 -17.89 17.56
CA ARG A 61 0.02 -17.98 16.09
C ARG A 61 -0.51 -16.67 15.50
N SER A 62 -0.18 -16.45 14.23
CA SER A 62 -0.63 -15.31 13.44
C SER A 62 -1.17 -15.75 12.09
N LEU A 63 -2.36 -15.29 11.74
CA LEU A 63 -2.90 -15.40 10.39
C LEU A 63 -2.27 -14.31 9.53
N HIS A 64 -1.31 -14.71 8.70
CA HIS A 64 -0.68 -13.86 7.70
C HIS A 64 -1.52 -13.85 6.42
N ALA A 65 -1.71 -12.66 5.85
CA ALA A 65 -2.37 -12.49 4.57
C ALA A 65 -1.64 -11.47 3.68
N HIS A 66 -1.62 -11.76 2.37
CA HIS A 66 -1.26 -10.77 1.35
C HIS A 66 -2.35 -10.73 0.27
N LEU A 67 -2.99 -9.57 0.08
CA LEU A 67 -4.23 -9.45 -0.69
C LEU A 67 -4.03 -9.46 -2.21
N ASN A 68 -2.82 -9.19 -2.69
CA ASN A 68 -2.54 -8.86 -4.09
C ASN A 68 -3.60 -7.89 -4.66
N MET A 69 -4.28 -8.24 -5.75
CA MET A 69 -5.20 -7.34 -6.46
C MET A 69 -6.65 -7.47 -6.00
N ASP A 70 -7.12 -8.70 -5.78
CA ASP A 70 -8.55 -9.01 -5.60
C ASP A 70 -8.93 -9.41 -4.17
N GLY A 71 -7.93 -9.78 -3.36
CA GLY A 71 -8.14 -10.21 -1.98
C GLY A 71 -8.71 -9.09 -1.12
N LYS A 72 -9.62 -9.45 -0.21
CA LYS A 72 -10.19 -8.51 0.76
C LYS A 72 -10.71 -9.22 1.99
N PHE A 73 -10.87 -8.47 3.07
CA PHE A 73 -11.52 -8.95 4.29
C PHE A 73 -12.83 -8.21 4.57
N LYS A 74 -13.83 -8.95 5.06
CA LYS A 74 -15.03 -8.40 5.70
C LYS A 74 -14.85 -8.48 7.21
N VAL A 75 -15.03 -7.35 7.89
CA VAL A 75 -14.91 -7.24 9.35
C VAL A 75 -16.29 -6.91 9.93
N SER A 76 -16.81 -7.78 10.78
CA SER A 76 -18.13 -7.77 11.42
C SER A 76 -19.26 -7.44 10.44
N ARG A 77 -19.19 -8.03 9.24
CA ARG A 77 -20.16 -7.87 8.17
C ARG A 77 -20.34 -9.20 7.49
N ARG A 78 -21.59 -9.60 7.26
CA ARG A 78 -21.92 -10.81 6.53
C ARG A 78 -21.28 -10.76 5.13
N SER A 79 -20.52 -11.80 4.79
CA SER A 79 -20.10 -12.02 3.40
C SER A 79 -21.26 -12.61 2.61
N THR A 80 -21.49 -12.06 1.42
CA THR A 80 -22.40 -12.62 0.41
C THR A 80 -21.64 -13.31 -0.71
N ALA A 81 -20.31 -13.40 -0.62
CA ALA A 81 -19.51 -14.07 -1.63
C ALA A 81 -19.80 -15.59 -1.61
N PRO A 82 -19.74 -16.27 -2.77
CA PRO A 82 -19.82 -17.73 -2.84
C PRO A 82 -18.80 -18.40 -1.91
N GLU A 83 -19.13 -19.58 -1.38
CA GLU A 83 -18.30 -20.28 -0.39
C GLU A 83 -16.85 -20.47 -0.82
N TRP A 84 -16.66 -20.88 -2.08
CA TRP A 84 -15.34 -21.13 -2.65
C TRP A 84 -14.46 -19.87 -2.72
N LYS A 85 -15.04 -18.67 -2.65
CA LYS A 85 -14.30 -17.41 -2.51
C LYS A 85 -13.98 -17.06 -1.07
N ARG A 86 -14.69 -17.60 -0.08
CA ARG A 86 -14.46 -17.32 1.36
C ARG A 86 -13.37 -18.27 1.88
N ARG A 87 -12.12 -17.86 1.68
CA ARG A 87 -10.90 -18.66 1.92
C ARG A 87 -10.67 -18.95 3.41
N VAL A 88 -11.04 -18.00 4.26
CA VAL A 88 -11.02 -18.12 5.72
C VAL A 88 -12.23 -17.41 6.31
N GLU A 89 -12.89 -18.01 7.29
CA GLU A 89 -13.95 -17.40 8.07
C GLU A 89 -13.68 -17.61 9.56
N LEU A 90 -13.59 -16.54 10.34
CA LEU A 90 -13.55 -16.58 11.80
C LEU A 90 -14.86 -15.98 12.31
N HIS A 91 -15.57 -16.73 13.14
CA HIS A 91 -16.72 -16.25 13.90
C HIS A 91 -16.26 -16.08 15.34
N LEU A 92 -16.35 -14.85 15.83
CA LEU A 92 -15.86 -14.46 17.15
C LEU A 92 -17.06 -14.13 18.06
N ALA A 93 -16.81 -14.16 19.37
CA ALA A 93 -17.77 -13.78 20.38
C ALA A 93 -18.42 -12.40 20.12
N ASP A 94 -19.59 -12.20 20.71
CA ASP A 94 -20.41 -10.99 20.57
C ASP A 94 -20.76 -10.64 19.11
N GLY A 95 -20.96 -11.69 18.29
CA GLY A 95 -21.32 -11.57 16.88
C GLY A 95 -20.22 -11.02 15.96
N GLY A 96 -18.97 -10.99 16.44
CA GLY A 96 -17.81 -10.60 15.63
C GLY A 96 -17.57 -11.57 14.48
N SER A 97 -17.08 -11.07 13.34
CA SER A 97 -16.65 -11.96 12.25
C SER A 97 -15.54 -11.37 11.41
N LEU A 98 -14.66 -12.25 10.92
CA LEU A 98 -13.60 -11.91 9.97
C LEU A 98 -13.64 -12.90 8.81
N VAL A 99 -13.91 -12.41 7.60
CA VAL A 99 -14.01 -13.27 6.41
C VAL A 99 -13.04 -12.80 5.33
N GLY A 100 -12.07 -13.64 4.97
CA GLY A 100 -11.14 -13.42 3.87
C GLY A 100 -11.74 -13.91 2.55
N GLU A 101 -12.04 -12.98 1.64
CA GLU A 101 -12.59 -13.24 0.31
C GLU A 101 -11.50 -13.16 -0.76
N ALA A 102 -11.37 -14.21 -1.58
CA ALA A 102 -10.42 -14.33 -2.69
C ALA A 102 -8.96 -13.96 -2.32
N VAL A 103 -8.58 -14.16 -1.06
CA VAL A 103 -7.24 -13.85 -0.57
C VAL A 103 -6.26 -14.89 -1.13
N PRO A 104 -5.25 -14.48 -1.91
CA PRO A 104 -4.40 -15.41 -2.65
C PRO A 104 -3.30 -16.05 -1.79
N ILE A 105 -2.79 -15.31 -0.81
CA ILE A 105 -1.77 -15.75 0.14
C ILE A 105 -2.40 -15.67 1.53
N LEU A 106 -2.54 -16.82 2.16
CA LEU A 106 -3.04 -17.01 3.51
C LEU A 106 -2.23 -18.11 4.18
N GLU A 107 -1.64 -17.79 5.31
CA GLU A 107 -0.76 -18.70 6.06
C GLU A 107 -1.03 -18.53 7.54
N LEU A 108 -0.96 -19.63 8.30
CA LEU A 108 -0.97 -19.58 9.75
C LEU A 108 0.45 -19.90 10.21
N ILE A 109 1.13 -18.87 10.71
CA ILE A 109 2.54 -18.91 11.10
C ILE A 109 2.67 -18.69 12.60
N ASP A 110 3.82 -19.01 13.17
CA ASP A 110 4.14 -18.59 14.53
C ASP A 110 4.32 -17.07 14.54
N THR A 111 3.76 -16.38 15.53
CA THR A 111 3.89 -14.92 15.68
C THR A 111 5.37 -14.50 15.79
N GLY A 112 6.19 -15.35 16.42
CA GLY A 112 7.64 -15.15 16.48
C GLY A 112 8.33 -15.23 15.11
N ALA A 113 7.70 -15.81 14.08
CA ALA A 113 8.25 -15.98 12.74
C ALA A 113 7.81 -14.88 11.75
N GLU A 114 7.02 -13.89 12.16
CA GLU A 114 6.64 -12.76 11.29
C GLU A 114 7.86 -12.02 10.71
N HIS A 115 8.95 -11.96 11.48
CA HIS A 115 10.21 -11.33 11.08
C HIS A 115 10.82 -11.95 9.82
N GLU A 116 10.59 -13.25 9.56
CA GLU A 116 11.07 -13.90 8.33
C GLU A 116 10.49 -13.28 7.05
N ILE A 117 9.31 -12.65 7.18
CA ILE A 117 8.64 -11.90 6.13
C ILE A 117 9.10 -10.43 6.18
N THR A 118 9.03 -9.78 7.35
CA THR A 118 9.23 -8.32 7.45
C THR A 118 10.69 -7.90 7.30
N ASP A 119 11.66 -8.72 7.72
CA ASP A 119 13.09 -8.37 7.68
C ASP A 119 13.63 -8.30 6.25
N ARG A 120 12.92 -8.91 5.29
CA ARG A 120 13.23 -8.85 3.86
C ARG A 120 12.71 -7.57 3.20
N LEU A 121 11.92 -6.79 3.92
CA LEU A 121 11.27 -5.59 3.41
C LEU A 121 12.06 -4.33 3.80
N GLY A 122 11.83 -3.25 3.06
CA GLY A 122 12.25 -1.92 3.44
C GLY A 122 11.36 -1.35 4.54
N PRO A 123 11.71 -0.18 5.10
CA PRO A 123 10.92 0.44 6.15
C PRO A 123 9.47 0.64 5.71
N ASP A 124 8.53 0.37 6.62
CA ASP A 124 7.10 0.51 6.38
C ASP A 124 6.64 1.96 6.50
N LEU A 125 6.15 2.51 5.39
CA LEU A 125 5.61 3.87 5.31
C LEU A 125 4.40 4.10 6.22
N CYS A 126 3.63 3.05 6.49
CA CYS A 126 2.40 3.10 7.26
C CYS A 126 2.57 2.58 8.69
N ALA A 127 3.79 2.44 9.19
CA ALA A 127 4.03 1.93 10.54
C ALA A 127 3.33 2.77 11.61
N THR A 128 2.85 2.10 12.65
CA THR A 128 2.20 2.69 13.84
C THR A 128 3.17 3.54 14.67
N ALA A 129 4.44 3.11 14.75
CA ALA A 129 5.50 3.85 15.43
C ALA A 129 5.81 5.22 14.78
N GLY A 130 5.36 5.44 13.54
CA GLY A 130 5.61 6.65 12.77
C GLY A 130 6.13 6.34 11.37
N PRO A 131 6.13 7.32 10.47
CA PRO A 131 6.79 7.16 9.17
C PRO A 131 8.29 6.97 9.32
N PRO A 132 8.96 6.29 8.36
CA PRO A 132 10.40 6.38 8.24
C PRO A 132 10.83 7.80 7.85
N ASP A 133 12.08 8.12 8.16
CA ASP A 133 12.72 9.35 7.69
C ASP A 133 12.73 9.37 6.14
N PRO A 134 12.27 10.46 5.50
CA PRO A 134 12.41 10.64 4.06
C PRO A 134 13.84 10.48 3.54
N ALA A 135 14.85 10.88 4.32
CA ALA A 135 16.26 10.75 3.95
C ALA A 135 16.67 9.27 3.85
N LEU A 136 16.28 8.45 4.84
CA LEU A 136 16.48 7.01 4.82
C LEU A 136 15.76 6.36 3.63
N SER A 137 14.52 6.78 3.37
CA SER A 137 13.73 6.26 2.24
C SER A 137 14.40 6.60 0.91
N ALA A 138 14.92 7.82 0.75
CA ALA A 138 15.67 8.22 -0.44
C ALA A 138 17.00 7.48 -0.58
N GLU A 139 17.75 7.28 0.51
CA GLU A 139 18.97 6.47 0.50
C GLU A 139 18.71 5.06 -0.01
N ARG A 140 17.68 4.40 0.52
CA ARG A 140 17.28 3.05 0.07
C ARG A 140 16.81 3.03 -1.38
N LEU A 141 16.06 4.03 -1.82
CA LEU A 141 15.69 4.12 -3.24
C LEU A 141 16.92 4.23 -4.15
N ARG A 142 17.98 4.95 -3.73
CA ARG A 142 19.23 5.07 -4.51
C ARG A 142 19.99 3.77 -4.65
N THR A 143 19.79 2.77 -3.76
CA THR A 143 20.46 1.46 -3.93
C THR A 143 19.92 0.70 -5.14
N GLY A 144 18.75 1.08 -5.68
CA GLY A 144 18.24 0.60 -6.97
C GLY A 144 18.90 1.27 -8.16
N VAL A 145 20.23 1.44 -8.17
CA VAL A 145 21.00 2.15 -9.21
C VAL A 145 20.57 1.74 -10.62
N ALA A 146 20.46 2.70 -11.54
CA ALA A 146 19.97 2.50 -12.91
C ALA A 146 18.53 1.96 -13.04
N THR A 147 17.81 1.72 -11.93
CA THR A 147 16.41 1.28 -11.97
C THR A 147 15.51 2.48 -12.21
N PRO A 148 14.52 2.38 -13.12
CA PRO A 148 13.47 3.39 -13.25
C PRO A 148 12.80 3.71 -11.91
N LEU A 149 12.54 5.00 -11.65
CA LEU A 149 11.89 5.46 -10.41
C LEU A 149 10.63 4.65 -10.05
N SER A 150 9.76 4.39 -11.02
CA SER A 150 8.55 3.59 -10.79
C SER A 150 8.84 2.15 -10.37
N GLY A 151 9.88 1.53 -10.93
CA GLY A 151 10.33 0.20 -10.52
C GLY A 151 10.89 0.18 -9.10
N ALA A 152 11.75 1.15 -8.76
CA ALA A 152 12.31 1.28 -7.41
C ALA A 152 11.23 1.53 -6.35
N MET A 153 10.24 2.38 -6.65
CA MET A 153 9.09 2.61 -5.76
C MET A 153 8.20 1.38 -5.55
N LEU A 154 8.19 0.44 -6.51
CA LEU A 154 7.44 -0.81 -6.42
C LEU A 154 8.20 -1.93 -5.71
N ASP A 155 9.53 -1.80 -5.57
CA ASP A 155 10.35 -2.77 -4.85
C ASP A 155 10.16 -2.62 -3.34
N GLN A 156 9.38 -3.53 -2.75
CA GLN A 156 9.05 -3.52 -1.33
C GLN A 156 10.28 -3.74 -0.43
N ARG A 157 11.42 -4.19 -0.98
CA ARG A 157 12.69 -4.33 -0.25
C ARG A 157 13.36 -2.97 -0.04
N LEU A 158 13.12 -2.00 -0.92
CA LEU A 158 13.67 -0.66 -0.78
C LEU A 158 12.84 0.14 0.21
N VAL A 159 11.53 0.24 -0.02
CA VAL A 159 10.57 0.91 0.86
C VAL A 159 9.25 0.17 0.78
N ALA A 160 8.68 -0.22 1.92
CA ALA A 160 7.48 -1.04 1.97
C ALA A 160 6.21 -0.18 2.03
N GLY A 161 5.20 -0.57 1.23
CA GLY A 161 3.86 0.03 1.28
C GLY A 161 3.40 0.63 -0.04
N TRP A 162 4.26 1.35 -0.77
CA TRP A 162 3.89 1.91 -2.07
C TRP A 162 3.51 0.82 -3.07
N GLY A 163 2.38 0.98 -3.74
CA GLY A 163 2.02 0.21 -4.92
C GLY A 163 1.83 1.08 -6.14
N ASN A 164 0.99 0.60 -7.06
CA ASN A 164 0.93 1.17 -8.40
C ASN A 164 0.30 2.57 -8.42
N VAL A 165 -0.59 2.88 -7.47
CA VAL A 165 -1.13 4.25 -7.32
C VAL A 165 0.01 5.22 -7.05
N TYR A 166 0.81 4.97 -6.02
CA TYR A 166 1.89 5.89 -5.65
C TYR A 166 3.03 5.92 -6.68
N ALA A 167 3.39 4.78 -7.28
CA ALA A 167 4.42 4.69 -8.32
C ALA A 167 4.05 5.44 -9.62
N ASN A 168 2.76 5.71 -9.85
CA ASN A 168 2.30 6.55 -10.96
C ASN A 168 2.13 8.01 -10.53
N ASP A 169 1.49 8.24 -9.39
CA ASP A 169 1.02 9.57 -9.02
C ASP A 169 2.11 10.43 -8.35
N VAL A 170 2.98 9.85 -7.53
CA VAL A 170 4.04 10.62 -6.85
C VAL A 170 5.05 11.19 -7.85
N PRO A 171 5.57 10.45 -8.84
CA PRO A 171 6.41 11.04 -9.89
C PRO A 171 5.71 12.17 -10.63
N PHE A 172 4.40 12.03 -10.93
CA PHE A 172 3.65 13.08 -11.59
C PHE A 172 3.47 14.33 -10.72
N ILE A 173 3.19 14.16 -9.44
CA ILE A 173 3.08 15.28 -8.50
C ILE A 173 4.41 16.03 -8.39
N CYS A 174 5.52 15.28 -8.35
CA CYS A 174 6.89 15.80 -8.25
C CYS A 174 7.47 16.31 -9.58
N GLY A 175 6.82 16.02 -10.72
CA GLY A 175 7.30 16.44 -12.04
C GLY A 175 8.46 15.62 -12.60
N VAL A 176 8.71 14.43 -12.06
CA VAL A 176 9.80 13.54 -12.48
C VAL A 176 9.24 12.41 -13.33
N SER A 177 9.95 12.00 -14.38
CA SER A 177 9.59 10.85 -15.20
C SER A 177 9.60 9.57 -14.35
N PRO A 178 8.57 8.70 -14.44
CA PRO A 178 8.61 7.40 -13.75
C PRO A 178 9.68 6.46 -14.34
N HIS A 179 10.27 6.84 -15.49
CA HIS A 179 11.35 6.14 -16.16
C HIS A 179 12.74 6.74 -15.87
N GLN A 180 12.83 7.84 -15.13
CA GLN A 180 14.10 8.42 -14.74
C GLN A 180 14.86 7.43 -13.84
N PRO A 181 16.14 7.10 -14.13
CA PRO A 181 16.97 6.32 -13.22
C PRO A 181 17.07 6.99 -11.85
N VAL A 182 16.85 6.25 -10.76
CA VAL A 182 16.78 6.82 -9.40
C VAL A 182 18.01 7.60 -8.97
N ASP A 183 19.19 7.20 -9.43
CA ASP A 183 20.50 7.81 -9.16
C ASP A 183 20.71 9.13 -9.91
N SER A 184 19.89 9.41 -10.92
CA SER A 184 19.90 10.67 -11.68
C SER A 184 18.83 11.68 -11.23
N ILE A 185 18.19 11.44 -10.07
CA ILE A 185 17.13 12.29 -9.55
C ILE A 185 17.65 13.20 -8.43
N ASP A 186 17.64 14.49 -8.70
CA ASP A 186 17.79 15.52 -7.69
C ASP A 186 16.49 15.70 -6.91
N GLY A 187 16.60 15.69 -5.58
CA GLY A 187 15.47 15.90 -4.68
C GLY A 187 14.69 14.64 -4.29
N LEU A 188 15.32 13.47 -4.34
CA LEU A 188 14.68 12.19 -4.02
C LEU A 188 14.12 12.13 -2.57
N GLU A 189 14.76 12.82 -1.62
CA GLU A 189 14.24 12.98 -0.24
C GLU A 189 12.90 13.70 -0.23
N GLN A 190 12.75 14.78 -1.01
CA GLN A 190 11.50 15.50 -1.14
C GLN A 190 10.42 14.61 -1.75
N LEU A 191 10.77 13.83 -2.79
CA LEU A 191 9.84 12.87 -3.39
C LEU A 191 9.38 11.81 -2.38
N ALA A 192 10.31 11.24 -1.62
CA ALA A 192 10.01 10.26 -0.59
C ALA A 192 9.11 10.86 0.50
N GLY A 193 9.38 12.10 0.94
CA GLY A 193 8.55 12.82 1.90
C GLY A 193 7.12 13.06 1.39
N VAL A 194 6.96 13.51 0.14
CA VAL A 194 5.65 13.68 -0.52
C VAL A 194 4.90 12.35 -0.59
N GLY A 195 5.55 11.28 -1.05
CA GLY A 195 4.94 9.97 -1.18
C GLY A 195 4.53 9.36 0.17
N THR A 196 5.37 9.53 1.20
CA THR A 196 5.09 9.07 2.58
C THR A 196 3.91 9.84 3.18
N ALA A 197 3.89 11.16 3.02
CA ALA A 197 2.80 11.99 3.50
C ALA A 197 1.45 11.61 2.86
N LEU A 198 1.43 11.36 1.55
CA LEU A 198 0.22 10.95 0.83
C LEU A 198 -0.31 9.60 1.33
N ILE A 199 0.54 8.56 1.38
CA ILE A 199 0.07 7.21 1.77
C ILE A 199 -0.43 7.18 3.22
N ARG A 200 0.21 7.91 4.12
CA ARG A 200 -0.21 7.99 5.54
C ARG A 200 -1.51 8.75 5.71
N THR A 201 -1.66 9.88 5.02
CA THR A 201 -2.93 10.60 5.02
C THR A 201 -4.06 9.71 4.47
N ASN A 202 -3.80 8.93 3.42
CA ASN A 202 -4.79 8.00 2.87
C ASN A 202 -5.13 6.86 3.83
N ALA A 203 -4.13 6.31 4.53
CA ALA A 203 -4.34 5.31 5.58
C ALA A 203 -5.23 5.83 6.72
N ARG A 204 -5.14 7.14 7.04
CA ARG A 204 -5.99 7.78 8.04
C ARG A 204 -7.39 8.13 7.52
N LEU A 205 -7.51 8.58 6.28
CA LEU A 205 -8.79 9.02 5.70
C LEU A 205 -9.65 7.86 5.19
N GLY A 206 -9.04 6.71 4.89
CA GLY A 206 -9.74 5.53 4.38
C GLY A 206 -9.96 5.50 2.87
N PHE A 207 -9.33 6.40 2.12
CA PHE A 207 -9.49 6.54 0.66
C PHE A 207 -8.14 6.80 -0.01
N GLN A 208 -7.90 6.17 -1.16
CA GLN A 208 -6.69 6.40 -1.96
C GLN A 208 -6.89 7.66 -2.81
N ASN A 209 -6.65 8.81 -2.19
CA ASN A 209 -6.78 10.12 -2.83
C ASN A 209 -5.40 10.80 -2.90
N THR A 210 -4.94 11.11 -4.10
CA THR A 210 -3.67 11.84 -4.33
C THR A 210 -3.93 13.23 -4.93
N VAL A 211 -5.20 13.53 -5.26
CA VAL A 211 -5.63 14.76 -5.95
C VAL A 211 -5.99 15.87 -4.96
N GLY A 212 -6.50 15.52 -3.77
CA GLY A 212 -6.90 16.48 -2.74
C GLY A 212 -8.29 17.07 -2.95
N LYS A 213 -9.07 16.50 -3.87
CA LYS A 213 -10.47 16.86 -4.14
C LYS A 213 -11.37 15.71 -3.76
N ARG A 214 -12.53 16.01 -3.17
CA ARG A 214 -13.51 15.01 -2.69
C ARG A 214 -12.80 13.92 -1.86
N LEU A 215 -12.17 14.34 -0.75
CA LEU A 215 -11.32 13.50 0.10
C LEU A 215 -11.99 12.23 0.68
N ARG A 216 -13.31 12.07 0.47
CA ARG A 216 -14.10 10.89 0.85
C ARG A 216 -14.34 9.92 -0.32
N THR A 217 -13.53 10.03 -1.37
CA THR A 217 -13.57 9.18 -2.55
C THR A 217 -12.15 8.93 -3.04
N ASP A 218 -11.91 7.78 -3.65
CA ASP A 218 -10.67 7.51 -4.36
C ASP A 218 -10.52 8.47 -5.55
N ALA A 219 -9.35 9.06 -5.69
CA ALA A 219 -9.05 9.98 -6.79
C ALA A 219 -7.55 10.03 -7.05
N THR A 220 -7.15 9.70 -8.29
CA THR A 220 -5.75 9.60 -8.71
C THR A 220 -5.44 10.58 -9.83
N TRP A 221 -4.18 11.02 -9.89
CA TRP A 221 -3.69 11.89 -10.96
C TRP A 221 -3.44 11.13 -12.26
N MET A 222 -2.79 9.97 -12.17
CA MET A 222 -2.30 9.18 -13.30
C MET A 222 -2.80 7.75 -13.31
N HIS A 223 -2.78 7.07 -12.16
CA HIS A 223 -3.20 5.67 -12.09
C HIS A 223 -4.61 5.46 -12.66
N GLY A 224 -4.77 4.50 -13.56
CA GLY A 224 -6.05 4.19 -14.22
C GLY A 224 -6.49 5.17 -15.32
N ARG A 225 -5.63 6.12 -15.73
CA ARG A 225 -5.96 7.15 -16.73
C ARG A 225 -5.24 6.99 -18.06
N GLY A 226 -4.70 5.80 -18.34
CA GLY A 226 -4.01 5.49 -19.59
C GLY A 226 -4.76 6.01 -20.83
N ARG A 227 -4.01 6.59 -21.77
CA ARG A 227 -4.50 7.14 -23.05
C ARG A 227 -5.48 8.33 -22.97
N ARG A 228 -5.79 8.86 -21.77
CA ARG A 228 -6.58 10.09 -21.58
C ARG A 228 -5.72 11.35 -21.73
N PRO A 229 -6.33 12.55 -21.87
CA PRO A 229 -5.61 13.82 -21.76
C PRO A 229 -5.00 14.02 -20.37
N CYS A 230 -3.81 14.61 -20.32
CA CYS A 230 -3.10 14.96 -19.10
C CYS A 230 -3.91 15.99 -18.29
N PRO A 231 -4.13 15.77 -16.99
CA PRO A 231 -4.90 16.71 -16.17
C PRO A 231 -4.20 18.05 -15.90
N MET A 232 -2.93 18.19 -16.29
CA MET A 232 -2.16 19.42 -16.14
C MET A 232 -2.00 20.19 -17.45
N CYS A 233 -1.54 19.54 -18.52
CA CYS A 233 -1.23 20.22 -19.79
C CYS A 233 -2.13 19.83 -20.97
N GLY A 234 -3.06 18.88 -20.81
CA GLY A 234 -3.95 18.42 -21.88
C GLY A 234 -3.35 17.41 -22.87
N GLU A 235 -2.02 17.25 -22.92
CA GLU A 235 -1.37 16.28 -23.82
C GLU A 235 -1.79 14.82 -23.56
N ARG A 236 -1.73 13.98 -24.60
CA ARG A 236 -2.12 12.57 -24.47
C ARG A 236 -1.16 11.83 -23.53
N LEU A 237 -1.72 11.17 -22.51
CA LEU A 237 -0.94 10.33 -21.60
C LEU A 237 -0.39 9.10 -22.30
N ARG A 238 0.88 8.80 -22.03
CA ARG A 238 1.49 7.52 -22.35
C ARG A 238 1.01 6.46 -21.38
N TYR A 239 1.04 5.22 -21.83
CA TYR A 239 0.57 4.07 -21.08
C TYR A 239 1.36 2.83 -21.50
N LEU A 240 2.00 2.19 -20.53
CA LEU A 240 2.59 0.86 -20.67
C LEU A 240 1.74 -0.13 -19.86
N PRO A 241 1.19 -1.19 -20.47
CA PRO A 241 0.48 -2.23 -19.74
C PRO A 241 1.44 -3.07 -18.89
N GLU A 242 0.92 -3.75 -17.87
CA GLU A 242 1.71 -4.55 -16.92
C GLU A 242 2.67 -5.54 -17.59
N ARG A 243 2.24 -6.20 -18.67
CA ARG A 243 3.02 -7.18 -19.44
C ARG A 243 4.24 -6.61 -20.17
N GLU A 244 4.30 -5.28 -20.31
CA GLU A 244 5.40 -4.57 -20.98
C GLU A 244 6.36 -3.92 -19.97
N THR A 245 6.12 -4.09 -18.67
CA THR A 245 6.97 -3.56 -17.60
C THR A 245 7.69 -4.68 -16.86
N ALA A 246 8.97 -4.49 -16.53
CA ALA A 246 9.76 -5.50 -15.83
C ALA A 246 9.23 -5.82 -14.41
N TRP A 247 8.48 -4.89 -13.82
CA TRP A 247 7.88 -5.01 -12.48
C TRP A 247 6.40 -5.42 -12.50
N GLY A 248 5.86 -5.78 -13.67
CA GLY A 248 4.50 -6.32 -13.79
C GLY A 248 3.40 -5.37 -13.32
N ARG A 249 3.56 -4.05 -13.54
CA ARG A 249 2.55 -3.04 -13.20
C ARG A 249 2.41 -2.02 -14.32
N SER A 250 1.16 -1.66 -14.64
CA SER A 250 0.93 -0.63 -15.66
C SER A 250 1.39 0.74 -15.19
N ILE A 251 2.07 1.47 -16.07
CA ILE A 251 2.57 2.82 -15.83
C ILE A 251 1.93 3.78 -16.82
N THR A 252 1.39 4.89 -16.30
CA THR A 252 0.75 5.99 -17.02
C THR A 252 1.49 7.27 -16.67
N TRP A 253 1.92 8.03 -17.68
CA TRP A 253 2.65 9.27 -17.45
C TRP A 253 2.44 10.27 -18.58
N CYS A 254 2.85 11.50 -18.34
CA CYS A 254 2.84 12.56 -19.34
C CYS A 254 4.26 12.93 -19.72
N GLU A 255 4.70 12.60 -20.94
CA GLU A 255 6.05 12.95 -21.44
C GLU A 255 6.33 14.46 -21.40
N HIS A 256 5.29 15.28 -21.62
CA HIS A 256 5.45 16.73 -21.58
C HIS A 256 5.63 17.27 -20.16
N CYS A 257 4.83 16.78 -19.20
CA CYS A 257 4.90 17.24 -17.81
C CYS A 257 5.97 16.53 -16.97
N GLN A 258 6.53 15.43 -17.47
CA GLN A 258 7.52 14.57 -16.83
C GLN A 258 8.56 14.13 -17.88
N PRO A 259 9.32 15.08 -18.45
CA PRO A 259 10.32 14.74 -19.46
C PRO A 259 11.39 13.81 -18.86
N SER A 260 11.84 12.83 -19.65
CA SER A 260 13.03 12.05 -19.33
C SER A 260 14.26 12.75 -19.91
N GLY A 261 15.38 12.73 -19.19
CA GLY A 261 16.66 13.29 -19.65
C GLY A 261 17.83 12.74 -18.84
N ASP A 262 18.99 13.37 -18.93
CA ASP A 262 20.19 12.95 -18.19
C ASP A 262 20.00 13.09 -16.66
N THR A 263 19.24 14.10 -16.24
CA THR A 263 18.87 14.34 -14.84
C THR A 263 17.39 14.69 -14.71
N GLY A 264 16.75 14.23 -13.64
CA GLY A 264 15.41 14.67 -13.24
C GLY A 264 15.47 15.46 -11.93
N SER A 265 14.70 16.55 -11.80
CA SER A 265 14.66 17.32 -10.55
C SER A 265 13.24 17.41 -10.01
N VAL A 266 13.08 17.19 -8.71
CA VAL A 266 11.78 17.30 -8.03
C VAL A 266 11.35 18.76 -7.96
N ASP A 267 10.20 19.07 -8.58
CA ASP A 267 9.64 20.43 -8.62
C ASP A 267 8.69 20.68 -7.43
N MET A 268 9.23 21.22 -6.33
CA MET A 268 8.42 21.56 -5.15
C MET A 268 7.41 22.70 -5.40
N ARG A 269 7.62 23.57 -6.39
CA ARG A 269 6.62 24.59 -6.75
C ARG A 269 5.39 23.93 -7.36
N ARG A 270 5.61 22.94 -8.23
CA ARG A 270 4.56 22.09 -8.78
C ARG A 270 3.85 21.28 -7.71
N VAL A 271 4.57 20.66 -6.78
CA VAL A 271 3.96 19.92 -5.65
C VAL A 271 3.00 20.83 -4.88
N LYS A 272 3.46 22.02 -4.48
CA LYS A 272 2.64 23.01 -3.75
C LYS A 272 1.42 23.46 -4.56
N ARG A 273 1.54 23.61 -5.89
CA ARG A 273 0.42 23.94 -6.77
C ARG A 273 -0.61 22.82 -6.88
N LEU A 274 -0.17 21.57 -7.00
CA LEU A 274 -1.05 20.42 -7.24
C LEU A 274 -1.78 19.94 -5.99
N ILE A 275 -1.06 19.85 -4.87
CA ILE A 275 -1.55 19.25 -3.64
C ILE A 275 -1.46 20.19 -2.43
N GLY A 276 -1.27 21.50 -2.63
CA GLY A 276 -1.15 22.48 -1.53
C GLY A 276 -2.34 22.56 -0.58
N LEU A 277 -3.52 22.10 -1.00
CA LEU A 277 -4.72 22.00 -0.16
C LEU A 277 -4.98 20.56 0.34
N HIS A 278 -4.17 19.59 -0.07
CA HIS A 278 -4.27 18.21 0.38
C HIS A 278 -3.86 18.11 1.85
N PRO A 279 -4.56 17.36 2.73
CA PRO A 279 -4.17 17.23 4.13
C PRO A 279 -2.75 16.69 4.36
N ALA A 280 -2.22 15.96 3.39
CA ALA A 280 -0.84 15.43 3.39
C ALA A 280 0.22 16.51 3.59
N VAL A 281 -0.02 17.77 3.19
CA VAL A 281 0.96 18.85 3.39
C VAL A 281 1.22 19.19 4.86
N ARG A 282 0.39 18.65 5.77
CA ARG A 282 0.51 18.82 7.22
C ARG A 282 1.22 17.66 7.90
N GLU A 283 1.51 16.57 7.18
CA GLU A 283 2.29 15.46 7.71
C GLU A 283 3.70 15.95 8.06
N ALA A 284 4.27 15.44 9.15
CA ALA A 284 5.58 15.88 9.64
C ALA A 284 6.70 15.66 8.62
N VAL A 285 6.59 14.60 7.82
CA VAL A 285 7.53 14.21 6.75
C VAL A 285 7.34 14.97 5.44
N PHE A 286 6.32 15.83 5.34
CA PHE A 286 6.11 16.58 4.11
C PHE A 286 7.19 17.66 3.95
N PRO A 287 7.84 17.77 2.77
CA PRO A 287 8.92 18.75 2.58
C PRO A 287 8.37 20.18 2.63
N ARG A 288 8.97 21.02 3.48
CA ARG A 288 8.52 22.41 3.72
C ARG A 288 9.11 23.39 2.70
#